data_AF-G0R929-F1
#
_entry.id   AF-G0R929-F1
#
_cell.length_a   1.000
_cell.length_b   1.000
_cell.length_c   1.000
_cell.angle_alpha   90.00
_cell.angle_beta   90.00
_cell.angle_gamma   90.00
#
_symmetry.space_group_name_H-M   'P 1'
#
loop_
_entity.id
_entity.type
_entity.pdbx_description
1 polymer ?
#
loop_
_entity_poly.entity_id
_entity_poly.type
_entity_poly.pdbx_seq_one_letter_code
_entity_poly.pdbx_strand_id
1 'polypeptide(L)'
;MESLTIEFAPFPRLPAELRLKIWKSVTRPSRVIGILPPASDWYRHHFRFIGPRAGRMADEQRQQYHYRYIVQPKEYAIFPLLHANREARAIWLPHFFQPPHFCHMSGLDIRFDTPFISYDTDIFTVFDGWPSTGIPDGFLNPHLANADDEPVDGFIALDRNRIQNVALCEIPGDIKPYTTAVAIRTLPSVKTLTILALGPDANWKPEPLASAGSGGDLTYSLPVHEMLAVDAQRMNAEIYDLPLKLVEASPFFNDARLRQGVALSPNIRPLRRYRTFLLSLLWHELRGENAAEAVTASWWDYMEYLFGSGVRSNDAKCPLMLRGCGADGHTRREMMRWKPMFEVNYKLLAAVEWRAELERIGVAKS
;
A
#
# COMPACT_ATOMS: atom_id res chain seq x y z
N MET A 1 -21.83 -37.26 40.90
CA MET A 1 -20.66 -36.50 40.40
C MET A 1 -21.10 -35.06 40.26
N GLU A 2 -20.82 -34.24 41.28
CA GLU A 2 -21.05 -32.80 41.20
C GLU A 2 -19.97 -32.20 40.27
N SER A 3 -20.38 -31.50 39.24
CA SER A 3 -19.45 -30.73 38.41
C SER A 3 -18.95 -29.57 39.26
N LEU A 4 -17.67 -29.56 39.60
CA LEU A 4 -17.01 -28.36 40.14
C LEU A 4 -17.14 -27.25 39.10
N THR A 5 -18.07 -26.32 39.31
CA THR A 5 -18.12 -25.04 38.60
C THR A 5 -16.87 -24.27 39.03
N ILE A 6 -15.84 -24.31 38.19
CA ILE A 6 -14.65 -23.47 38.36
C ILE A 6 -15.09 -22.04 38.03
N GLU A 7 -15.36 -21.26 39.07
CA GLU A 7 -15.66 -19.84 38.93
C GLU A 7 -14.35 -19.09 38.70
N PHE A 8 -14.14 -18.59 37.48
CA PHE A 8 -12.95 -17.83 37.15
C PHE A 8 -12.95 -16.48 37.88
N ALA A 9 -11.86 -16.15 38.55
CA ALA A 9 -11.71 -14.83 39.16
C ALA A 9 -11.77 -13.75 38.06
N PRO A 10 -12.53 -12.65 38.27
CA PRO A 10 -12.59 -11.57 37.31
C PRO A 10 -11.20 -10.94 37.15
N PHE A 11 -10.89 -10.45 35.94
CA PHE A 11 -9.55 -9.98 35.57
C PHE A 11 -8.86 -9.10 36.64
N PRO A 12 -9.52 -8.08 37.23
CA PRO A 12 -8.87 -7.21 38.23
C PRO A 12 -8.44 -7.93 39.52
N ARG A 13 -9.00 -9.10 39.82
CA ARG A 13 -8.70 -9.90 41.01
C ARG A 13 -7.64 -10.98 40.76
N LEU A 14 -7.16 -11.12 39.53
CA LEU A 14 -6.08 -12.05 39.22
C LEU A 14 -4.76 -11.58 39.84
N PRO A 15 -3.87 -12.51 40.24
CA PRO A 15 -2.49 -12.21 40.58
C PRO A 15 -1.82 -11.33 39.52
N ALA A 16 -0.95 -10.41 39.95
CA ALA A 16 -0.31 -9.45 39.05
C ALA A 16 0.45 -10.16 37.91
N GLU A 17 1.10 -11.28 38.19
CA GLU A 17 1.83 -12.08 37.22
C GLU A 17 0.91 -12.60 36.10
N LEU A 18 -0.31 -13.02 36.45
CA LEU A 18 -1.30 -13.49 35.46
C LEU A 18 -1.86 -12.32 34.66
N ARG A 19 -2.17 -11.18 35.31
CA ARG A 19 -2.63 -9.97 34.60
C ARG A 19 -1.59 -9.49 33.58
N LEU A 20 -0.32 -9.44 33.97
CA LEU A 20 0.79 -9.06 33.08
C LEU A 20 0.95 -10.04 31.91
N LYS A 21 0.81 -11.36 32.14
CA LYS A 21 0.84 -12.37 31.07
C LYS A 21 -0.31 -12.17 30.08
N ILE A 22 -1.52 -11.92 30.58
CA ILE A 22 -2.68 -11.65 29.73
C ILE A 22 -2.46 -10.37 28.92
N TRP A 23 -2.00 -9.28 29.54
CA TRP A 23 -1.70 -8.05 28.81
C TRP A 23 -0.67 -8.25 27.72
N LYS A 24 0.41 -9.00 27.98
CA LYS A 24 1.43 -9.32 26.98
C LYS A 24 0.93 -10.26 25.86
N SER A 25 -0.12 -11.03 26.11
CA SER A 25 -0.68 -11.95 25.11
C SER A 25 -1.62 -11.28 24.11
N VAL A 26 -2.06 -10.05 24.35
CA VAL A 26 -2.95 -9.35 23.41
C VAL A 26 -2.16 -8.96 22.16
N THR A 27 -2.63 -9.43 21.01
CA THR A 27 -2.03 -9.12 19.72
C THR A 27 -2.17 -7.64 19.41
N ARG A 28 -1.05 -7.01 19.01
CA ARG A 28 -1.05 -5.65 18.47
C ARG A 28 -1.73 -5.64 17.10
N PRO A 29 -2.56 -4.64 16.77
CA PRO A 29 -3.19 -4.57 15.45
C PRO A 29 -2.13 -4.33 14.38
N SER A 30 -2.33 -4.95 13.21
CA SER A 30 -1.63 -4.57 11.98
C SER A 30 -2.34 -3.35 11.41
N ARG A 31 -1.59 -2.30 11.07
CA ARG A 31 -2.14 -1.05 10.54
C ARG A 31 -1.36 -0.63 9.31
N VAL A 32 -2.04 -0.08 8.31
CA VAL A 32 -1.41 0.58 7.17
C VAL A 32 -1.30 2.05 7.50
N ILE A 33 -0.08 2.58 7.45
CA ILE A 33 0.22 4.00 7.66
C ILE A 33 0.84 4.54 6.38
N GLY A 34 0.24 5.56 5.78
CA GLY A 34 0.75 6.13 4.53
C GLY A 34 0.58 7.64 4.50
N ILE A 35 1.52 8.32 3.85
CA ILE A 35 1.47 9.76 3.63
C ILE A 35 0.63 10.07 2.39
N LEU A 36 -0.30 11.01 2.55
CA LEU A 36 -1.16 11.47 1.46
C LEU A 36 -1.27 13.00 1.49
N PRO A 37 -1.37 13.66 0.33
CA PRO A 37 -1.76 15.06 0.26
C PRO A 37 -3.22 15.22 0.68
N PRO A 38 -3.67 16.44 1.05
CA PRO A 38 -5.08 16.69 1.30
C PRO A 38 -5.97 16.19 0.16
N ALA A 39 -7.07 15.52 0.52
CA ALA A 39 -7.95 14.94 -0.48
C ALA A 39 -8.55 15.99 -1.44
N SER A 40 -8.91 17.18 -0.94
CA SER A 40 -9.35 18.32 -1.77
C SER A 40 -8.38 18.62 -2.90
N ASP A 41 -7.09 18.69 -2.59
CA ASP A 41 -6.04 19.12 -3.49
C ASP A 41 -5.78 18.01 -4.51
N TRP A 42 -5.71 16.77 -4.05
CA TRP A 42 -5.60 15.61 -4.94
C TRP A 42 -6.72 15.55 -5.98
N TYR A 43 -7.98 15.71 -5.53
CA TYR A 43 -9.17 15.66 -6.39
C TYR A 43 -9.18 16.78 -7.41
N ARG A 44 -8.78 17.99 -7.00
CA ARG A 44 -8.64 19.15 -7.88
C ARG A 44 -7.65 18.88 -9.02
N HIS A 45 -6.54 18.22 -8.73
CA HIS A 45 -5.47 17.98 -9.70
C HIS A 45 -5.75 16.83 -10.66
N HIS A 46 -6.37 15.76 -10.16
CA HIS A 46 -6.68 14.59 -10.99
C HIS A 46 -8.04 14.69 -11.69
N PHE A 47 -8.78 15.79 -11.51
CA PHE A 47 -10.12 16.00 -12.08
C PHE A 47 -10.25 15.56 -13.55
N ARG A 48 -9.26 15.88 -14.39
CA ARG A 48 -9.26 15.51 -15.82
C ARG A 48 -9.17 14.00 -16.07
N PHE A 49 -8.54 13.24 -15.19
CA PHE A 49 -8.36 11.79 -15.29
C PHE A 49 -9.51 11.00 -14.63
N ILE A 50 -10.14 11.56 -13.58
CA ILE A 50 -11.19 10.86 -12.81
C ILE A 50 -12.62 11.37 -13.07
N GLY A 51 -12.77 12.40 -13.90
CA GLY A 51 -14.07 12.88 -14.39
C GLY A 51 -15.02 13.32 -13.26
N PRO A 52 -16.31 12.95 -13.30
CA PRO A 52 -17.34 13.43 -12.38
C PRO A 52 -17.05 13.19 -10.88
N ARG A 53 -16.14 12.26 -10.55
CA ARG A 53 -15.71 11.96 -9.16
C ARG A 53 -15.17 13.19 -8.44
N ALA A 54 -14.50 14.09 -9.17
CA ALA A 54 -13.88 15.26 -8.58
C ALA A 54 -14.86 16.43 -8.32
N GLY A 55 -16.06 16.41 -8.92
CA GLY A 55 -17.05 17.49 -8.82
C GLY A 55 -17.82 17.57 -7.49
N ARG A 56 -17.78 16.53 -6.63
CA ARG A 56 -18.53 16.49 -5.36
C ARG A 56 -17.73 16.91 -4.13
N MET A 57 -16.44 17.17 -4.24
CA MET A 57 -15.53 17.11 -3.08
C MET A 57 -14.62 18.35 -2.88
N ALA A 58 -14.96 19.48 -3.49
CA ALA A 58 -14.13 20.69 -3.53
C ALA A 58 -14.36 21.69 -2.37
N ASP A 59 -15.34 21.46 -1.49
CA ASP A 59 -15.68 22.37 -0.38
C ASP A 59 -15.00 21.99 0.95
N GLU A 60 -13.68 21.80 0.95
CA GLU A 60 -12.90 21.72 2.19
C GLU A 60 -12.09 23.00 2.40
N GLN A 61 -12.13 23.54 3.62
CA GLN A 61 -11.33 24.69 4.04
C GLN A 61 -9.83 24.44 3.78
N ARG A 62 -9.08 25.51 3.46
CA ARG A 62 -7.61 25.46 3.31
C ARG A 62 -7.00 24.74 4.52
N GLN A 63 -6.41 23.58 4.25
CA GLN A 63 -5.79 22.74 5.27
C GLN A 63 -4.46 23.39 5.71
N GLN A 64 -4.14 23.32 7.00
CA GLN A 64 -2.90 23.88 7.58
C GLN A 64 -1.67 22.98 7.39
N TYR A 65 -1.77 21.94 6.55
CA TYR A 65 -0.70 20.98 6.31
C TYR A 65 -0.61 20.66 4.83
N HIS A 66 0.60 20.35 4.39
CA HIS A 66 0.91 19.91 3.02
C HIS A 66 0.63 18.41 2.85
N TYR A 67 0.88 17.63 3.90
CA TYR A 67 0.73 16.19 3.89
C TYR A 67 0.20 15.65 5.22
N ARG A 68 -0.43 14.48 5.18
CA ARG A 68 -0.91 13.78 6.35
C ARG A 68 -0.59 12.29 6.31
N TYR A 69 -0.05 11.79 7.41
CA TYR A 69 0.03 10.36 7.68
C TYR A 69 -1.33 9.86 8.14
N ILE A 70 -2.02 9.14 7.26
CA ILE A 70 -3.25 8.44 7.61
C ILE A 70 -2.97 7.06 8.16
N VAL A 71 -3.93 6.53 8.90
CA VAL A 71 -3.91 5.18 9.46
C VAL A 71 -5.19 4.44 9.10
N GLN A 72 -5.05 3.19 8.67
CA GLN A 72 -6.16 2.24 8.50
C GLN A 72 -5.83 0.91 9.18
N PRO A 73 -6.79 0.22 9.81
CA PRO A 73 -8.13 0.69 10.11
C PRO A 73 -8.15 1.86 11.11
N LYS A 74 -9.04 2.83 10.91
CA LYS A 74 -9.18 4.00 11.79
C LYS A 74 -9.56 3.63 13.23
N GLU A 75 -10.27 2.52 13.44
CA GLU A 75 -10.58 2.01 14.79
C GLU A 75 -9.33 1.65 15.60
N TYR A 76 -8.21 1.34 14.94
CA TYR A 76 -6.91 1.08 15.56
C TYR A 76 -5.95 2.27 15.44
N ALA A 77 -6.46 3.48 15.13
CA ALA A 77 -5.65 4.69 15.14
C ALA A 77 -4.94 4.88 16.48
N ILE A 78 -5.55 4.42 17.57
CA ILE A 78 -4.87 4.22 18.85
C ILE A 78 -5.07 2.79 19.33
N PHE A 79 -3.99 2.13 19.72
CA PHE A 79 -4.06 0.78 20.28
C PHE A 79 -4.86 0.79 21.60
N PRO A 80 -5.99 0.06 21.71
CA PRO A 80 -6.89 0.20 22.86
C PRO A 80 -6.24 -0.03 24.23
N LEU A 81 -5.24 -0.92 24.32
CA LEU A 81 -4.56 -1.20 25.58
C LEU A 81 -3.72 -0.03 26.13
N LEU A 82 -3.38 0.96 25.30
CA LEU A 82 -2.72 2.19 25.77
C LEU A 82 -3.66 3.06 26.62
N HIS A 83 -4.98 2.83 26.53
CA HIS A 83 -6.02 3.55 27.27
C HIS A 83 -6.73 2.70 28.32
N ALA A 84 -6.47 1.39 28.37
CA ALA A 84 -7.18 0.48 29.27
C ALA A 84 -6.94 0.80 30.76
N ASN A 85 -5.67 0.85 31.19
CA ASN A 85 -5.26 1.25 32.53
C ASN A 85 -3.74 1.49 32.57
N ARG A 86 -3.22 1.92 33.73
CA ARG A 86 -1.79 2.20 33.94
C ARG A 86 -0.89 0.98 33.72
N GLU A 87 -1.33 -0.21 34.10
CA GLU A 87 -0.54 -1.44 33.99
C GLU A 87 -0.37 -1.87 32.52
N ALA A 88 -1.47 -1.93 31.76
CA ALA A 88 -1.42 -2.22 30.33
C ALA A 88 -0.60 -1.18 29.57
N ARG A 89 -0.77 0.11 29.91
CA ARG A 89 -0.01 1.20 29.30
C ARG A 89 1.49 1.08 29.56
N ALA A 90 1.91 0.74 30.78
CA ALA A 90 3.32 0.58 31.13
C ALA A 90 4.01 -0.56 30.35
N ILE A 91 3.26 -1.61 30.01
CA ILE A 91 3.76 -2.71 29.17
C ILE A 91 3.91 -2.28 27.72
N TRP A 92 2.89 -1.61 27.17
CA TRP A 92 2.78 -1.42 25.73
C TRP A 92 3.40 -0.13 25.22
N LEU A 93 3.35 0.97 25.97
CA LEU A 93 3.86 2.28 25.54
C LEU A 93 5.31 2.25 25.04
N PRO A 94 6.26 1.51 25.65
CA PRO A 94 7.65 1.44 25.16
C PRO A 94 7.80 0.84 23.75
N HIS A 95 6.79 0.14 23.24
CA HIS A 95 6.79 -0.44 21.90
C HIS A 95 6.32 0.53 20.80
N PHE A 96 5.94 1.76 21.18
CA PHE A 96 5.45 2.77 20.25
C PHE A 96 6.37 4.00 20.23
N PHE A 97 6.63 4.49 19.01
CA PHE A 97 7.14 5.83 18.76
C PHE A 97 5.97 6.83 18.79
N GLN A 98 6.18 7.99 19.39
CA GLN A 98 5.19 9.06 19.47
C GLN A 98 5.65 10.24 18.61
N PRO A 99 5.22 10.32 17.34
CA PRO A 99 5.49 11.50 16.54
C PRO A 99 4.76 12.72 17.12
N PRO A 100 5.28 13.94 16.94
CA PRO A 100 4.49 15.14 17.17
C PRO A 100 3.28 15.15 16.23
N HIS A 101 2.14 15.65 16.70
CA HIS A 101 0.91 15.66 15.89
C HIS A 101 1.07 16.50 14.60
N PHE A 102 1.86 17.57 14.68
CA PHE A 102 2.31 18.38 13.56
C PHE A 102 3.83 18.50 13.58
N CYS A 103 4.48 18.31 12.44
CA CYS A 103 5.91 18.60 12.27
C CYS A 103 6.17 19.35 10.99
N HIS A 104 7.19 20.20 11.02
CA HIS A 104 7.76 20.83 9.84
C HIS A 104 9.04 20.10 9.45
N MET A 105 9.11 19.56 8.24
CA MET A 105 10.30 18.85 7.74
C MET A 105 10.51 19.12 6.26
N SER A 106 11.73 19.48 5.88
CA SER A 106 12.10 19.77 4.47
C SER A 106 11.19 20.79 3.80
N GLY A 107 10.73 21.82 4.53
CA GLY A 107 9.81 22.83 4.02
C GLY A 107 8.33 22.42 4.01
N LEU A 108 7.99 21.21 4.48
CA LEU A 108 6.64 20.67 4.48
C LEU A 108 6.05 20.57 5.87
N ASP A 109 4.82 21.04 5.99
CA ASP A 109 3.99 20.82 7.18
C ASP A 109 3.27 19.48 7.08
N ILE A 110 3.60 18.56 7.98
CA ILE A 110 3.09 17.20 7.99
C ILE A 110 2.25 17.00 9.26
N ARG A 111 1.08 16.40 9.09
CA ARG A 111 0.17 16.00 10.18
C ARG A 111 0.16 14.49 10.37
N PHE A 112 0.18 14.03 11.62
CA PHE A 112 -0.01 12.61 11.95
C PHE A 112 -1.41 12.35 12.51
N ASP A 113 -2.23 11.55 11.81
CA ASP A 113 -3.56 11.17 12.30
C ASP A 113 -3.52 10.05 13.37
N THR A 114 -2.35 9.43 13.58
CA THR A 114 -2.11 8.50 14.68
C THR A 114 -1.04 9.04 15.65
N PRO A 115 -1.31 9.07 16.96
CA PRO A 115 -0.34 9.54 17.95
C PRO A 115 0.70 8.49 18.36
N PHE A 116 0.57 7.24 17.88
CA PHE A 116 1.45 6.14 18.22
C PHE A 116 1.77 5.31 16.98
N ILE A 117 3.05 5.05 16.73
CA ILE A 117 3.55 4.24 15.61
C ILE A 117 4.35 3.07 16.17
N SER A 118 4.08 1.86 15.69
CA SER A 118 4.80 0.63 16.01
C SER A 118 5.59 0.18 14.80
N TYR A 119 6.90 0.42 14.81
CA TYR A 119 7.80 -0.05 13.75
C TYR A 119 7.85 -1.57 13.58
N ASP A 120 7.40 -2.33 14.59
CA ASP A 120 7.35 -3.79 14.54
C ASP A 120 6.15 -4.32 13.75
N THR A 121 5.00 -3.64 13.83
CA THR A 121 3.70 -4.19 13.37
C THR A 121 2.99 -3.32 12.36
N ASP A 122 3.26 -2.02 12.32
CA ASP A 122 2.69 -1.15 11.30
C ASP A 122 3.37 -1.41 9.95
N ILE A 123 2.57 -1.28 8.91
CA ILE A 123 2.96 -1.42 7.51
C ILE A 123 2.97 -0.01 6.93
N PHE A 124 4.16 0.49 6.63
CA PHE A 124 4.33 1.83 6.08
C PHE A 124 4.20 1.77 4.56
N THR A 125 3.30 2.55 3.99
CA THR A 125 2.98 2.46 2.56
C THR A 125 3.26 3.77 1.84
N VAL A 126 3.76 3.65 0.62
CA VAL A 126 3.72 4.70 -0.38
C VAL A 126 2.57 4.36 -1.32
N PHE A 127 1.57 5.23 -1.37
CA PHE A 127 0.42 5.05 -2.25
C PHE A 127 0.73 5.52 -3.67
N ASP A 128 1.48 6.61 -3.80
CA ASP A 128 1.93 7.19 -5.07
C ASP A 128 3.15 8.09 -4.81
N GLY A 129 3.83 8.55 -5.86
CA GLY A 129 4.90 9.54 -5.79
C GLY A 129 4.37 10.97 -5.93
N TRP A 130 3.98 11.58 -4.82
CA TRP A 130 3.43 12.94 -4.81
C TRP A 130 4.52 14.01 -4.88
N PRO A 131 4.30 15.17 -5.53
CA PRO A 131 5.32 16.22 -5.67
C PRO A 131 5.69 16.90 -4.33
N SER A 132 6.98 17.18 -4.13
CA SER A 132 7.52 17.78 -2.90
C SER A 132 7.08 19.20 -2.62
N THR A 133 6.70 19.98 -3.62
CA THR A 133 6.20 21.36 -3.47
C THR A 133 4.72 21.42 -3.08
N GLY A 134 4.15 20.28 -2.68
CA GLY A 134 2.72 20.12 -2.44
C GLY A 134 1.95 20.05 -3.75
N ILE A 135 0.63 20.01 -3.63
CA ILE A 135 -0.26 20.02 -4.78
C ILE A 135 -0.73 21.49 -4.97
N PRO A 136 -0.12 22.29 -5.87
CA PRO A 136 -0.32 23.74 -5.86
C PRO A 136 -1.77 24.16 -6.14
N ASP A 137 -2.23 25.19 -5.44
CA ASP A 137 -3.51 25.87 -5.71
C ASP A 137 -3.41 26.73 -6.99
N GLY A 138 -3.43 26.05 -8.15
CA GLY A 138 -3.29 26.71 -9.45
C GLY A 138 -3.62 25.74 -10.60
N PHE A 139 -4.85 25.80 -11.07
CA PHE A 139 -5.38 25.03 -12.20
C PHE A 139 -4.57 25.27 -13.51
N LEU A 140 -4.32 24.20 -14.28
CA LEU A 140 -4.37 24.16 -15.77
C LEU A 140 -3.10 24.36 -16.63
N ASN A 141 -1.91 23.85 -16.31
CA ASN A 141 -0.94 23.65 -17.41
C ASN A 141 0.12 22.56 -17.17
N PRO A 142 0.21 21.48 -17.99
CA PRO A 142 1.38 20.59 -17.99
C PRO A 142 2.69 21.31 -18.37
N HIS A 143 2.64 22.53 -18.93
CA HIS A 143 3.81 23.40 -19.12
C HIS A 143 4.27 24.16 -17.86
N LEU A 144 3.51 24.07 -16.76
CA LEU A 144 3.84 24.63 -15.45
C LEU A 144 4.21 23.54 -14.43
N ALA A 145 4.19 22.26 -14.83
CA ALA A 145 4.82 21.21 -14.05
C ALA A 145 6.30 21.60 -13.92
N ASN A 146 6.75 21.84 -12.70
CA ASN A 146 8.13 22.21 -12.49
C ASN A 146 8.96 20.97 -12.78
N ALA A 147 9.88 21.05 -13.75
CA ALA A 147 10.74 19.91 -14.09
C ALA A 147 11.62 19.45 -12.91
N ASP A 148 11.72 20.31 -11.88
CA ASP A 148 12.45 20.10 -10.63
C ASP A 148 11.56 19.64 -9.46
N ASP A 149 10.25 19.37 -9.68
CA ASP A 149 9.37 18.82 -8.63
C ASP A 149 9.71 17.34 -8.38
N GLU A 150 10.73 17.12 -7.54
CA GLU A 150 11.02 15.80 -6.99
C GLU A 150 9.85 15.32 -6.11
N PRO A 151 9.55 14.02 -6.06
CA PRO A 151 8.50 13.53 -5.19
C PRO A 151 8.87 13.65 -3.71
N VAL A 152 7.88 13.84 -2.85
CA VAL A 152 7.99 13.70 -1.40
C VAL A 152 8.54 12.32 -1.07
N ASP A 153 9.53 12.29 -0.19
CA ASP A 153 9.91 11.08 0.51
C ASP A 153 8.67 10.49 1.23
N GLY A 154 8.24 9.29 0.81
CA GLY A 154 7.09 8.60 1.38
C GLY A 154 7.21 8.28 2.88
N PHE A 155 8.43 8.31 3.42
CA PHE A 155 8.75 8.06 4.82
C PHE A 155 9.34 9.28 5.54
N ILE A 156 9.12 10.48 5.00
CA ILE A 156 9.49 11.74 5.65
C ILE A 156 9.00 11.79 7.11
N ALA A 157 9.83 12.32 8.01
CA ALA A 157 9.56 12.36 9.45
C ALA A 157 9.45 10.99 10.17
N LEU A 158 9.75 9.88 9.48
CA LEU A 158 9.91 8.56 10.07
C LEU A 158 11.38 8.13 10.11
N ASP A 159 11.72 7.23 11.03
CA ASP A 159 13.06 6.64 11.12
C ASP A 159 13.16 5.43 10.18
N ARG A 160 13.73 5.68 9.00
CA ARG A 160 13.93 4.67 7.95
C ARG A 160 14.70 3.44 8.41
N ASN A 161 15.59 3.57 9.40
CA ASN A 161 16.37 2.45 9.93
C ASN A 161 15.52 1.49 10.77
N ARG A 162 14.32 1.90 11.18
CA ARG A 162 13.42 1.09 12.01
C ARG A 162 12.26 0.49 11.22
N ILE A 163 12.01 0.95 9.99
CA ILE A 163 10.92 0.47 9.14
C ILE A 163 11.19 -0.98 8.73
N GLN A 164 10.36 -1.90 9.23
CA GLN A 164 10.46 -3.35 8.96
C GLN A 164 9.41 -3.85 7.96
N ASN A 165 8.23 -3.25 7.94
CA ASN A 165 7.14 -3.66 7.05
C ASN A 165 6.79 -2.50 6.12
N VAL A 166 6.95 -2.71 4.82
CA VAL A 166 6.64 -1.74 3.78
C VAL A 166 5.52 -2.29 2.93
N ALA A 167 4.58 -1.44 2.52
CA ALA A 167 3.61 -1.75 1.48
C ALA A 167 3.88 -0.93 0.23
N LEU A 168 3.76 -1.60 -0.92
CA LEU A 168 3.74 -1.01 -2.24
C LEU A 168 2.34 -1.16 -2.78
N CYS A 169 1.62 -0.04 -2.90
CA CYS A 169 0.34 -0.01 -3.60
C CYS A 169 0.50 -0.53 -5.04
N GLU A 170 -0.53 -1.17 -5.57
CA GLU A 170 -0.58 -1.51 -6.99
C GLU A 170 -0.24 -0.28 -7.85
N ILE A 171 0.60 -0.53 -8.86
CA ILE A 171 1.44 0.46 -9.55
C ILE A 171 0.67 1.72 -9.93
N PRO A 172 1.13 2.90 -9.47
CA PRO A 172 0.55 4.15 -9.90
C PRO A 172 0.89 4.45 -11.36
N GLY A 173 0.18 5.42 -11.95
CA GLY A 173 0.38 5.81 -13.34
C GLY A 173 1.80 6.26 -13.69
N ASP A 174 2.60 6.67 -12.70
CA ASP A 174 4.00 7.05 -12.90
C ASP A 174 4.95 6.30 -11.95
N ILE A 175 5.82 5.48 -12.55
CA ILE A 175 6.73 4.58 -11.84
C ILE A 175 7.88 5.37 -11.21
N LYS A 176 8.38 6.42 -11.87
CA LYS A 176 9.56 7.16 -11.40
C LYS A 176 9.27 7.85 -10.07
N PRO A 177 8.28 8.76 -9.97
CA PRO A 177 7.96 9.43 -8.72
C PRO A 177 7.69 8.44 -7.58
N TYR A 178 7.01 7.34 -7.90
CA TYR A 178 6.71 6.29 -6.96
C TYR A 178 7.96 5.61 -6.39
N THR A 179 8.87 5.17 -7.25
CA THR A 179 10.12 4.52 -6.81
C THR A 179 11.02 5.47 -6.03
N THR A 180 11.08 6.75 -6.42
CA THR A 180 11.84 7.77 -5.71
C THR A 180 11.23 8.04 -4.33
N ALA A 181 9.90 8.13 -4.20
CA ALA A 181 9.23 8.28 -2.91
C ALA A 181 9.47 7.07 -1.99
N VAL A 182 9.53 5.86 -2.55
CA VAL A 182 9.86 4.64 -1.80
C VAL A 182 11.34 4.61 -1.41
N ALA A 183 12.25 5.00 -2.31
CA ALA A 183 13.70 4.98 -2.15
C ALA A 183 14.22 3.72 -1.44
N ILE A 184 13.90 2.53 -1.96
CA ILE A 184 14.10 1.24 -1.25
C ILE A 184 15.52 1.02 -0.70
N ARG A 185 16.56 1.55 -1.37
CA ARG A 185 17.96 1.48 -0.94
C ARG A 185 18.22 2.08 0.45
N THR A 186 17.35 2.99 0.87
CA THR A 186 17.46 3.72 2.14
C THR A 186 16.63 3.08 3.26
N LEU A 187 16.10 1.86 3.06
CA LEU A 187 15.31 1.12 4.02
C LEU A 187 16.03 -0.20 4.41
N PRO A 188 17.10 -0.14 5.22
CA PRO A 188 17.99 -1.27 5.46
C PRO A 188 17.36 -2.39 6.31
N SER A 189 16.31 -2.09 7.07
CA SER A 189 15.69 -3.00 8.05
C SER A 189 14.43 -3.69 7.55
N VAL A 190 14.10 -3.55 6.26
CA VAL A 190 12.88 -4.16 5.67
C VAL A 190 12.97 -5.67 5.77
N LYS A 191 11.98 -6.26 6.44
CA LYS A 191 11.76 -7.70 6.57
C LYS A 191 10.60 -8.17 5.72
N THR A 192 9.59 -7.31 5.52
CA THR A 192 8.37 -7.64 4.82
C THR A 192 8.03 -6.57 3.80
N LEU A 193 7.83 -6.99 2.56
CA LEU A 193 7.26 -6.18 1.48
C LEU A 193 5.85 -6.68 1.16
N THR A 194 4.86 -5.82 1.35
CA THR A 194 3.45 -6.12 1.07
C THR A 194 3.08 -5.53 -0.28
N ILE A 195 2.51 -6.34 -1.16
CA ILE A 195 1.79 -5.85 -2.33
C ILE A 195 0.38 -5.49 -1.86
N LEU A 196 0.10 -4.20 -1.80
CA LEU A 196 -1.15 -3.67 -1.28
C LEU A 196 -2.12 -3.39 -2.43
N ALA A 197 -3.10 -4.28 -2.57
CA ALA A 197 -4.24 -4.07 -3.46
C ALA A 197 -5.22 -3.09 -2.83
N LEU A 198 -5.79 -2.20 -3.65
CA LEU A 198 -6.91 -1.37 -3.24
C LEU A 198 -8.22 -2.07 -3.64
N GLY A 199 -9.17 -2.06 -2.72
CA GLY A 199 -10.48 -2.66 -2.87
C GLY A 199 -11.45 -1.79 -3.67
N PRO A 200 -12.71 -2.22 -3.74
CA PRO A 200 -13.76 -1.47 -4.39
C PRO A 200 -13.97 -0.07 -3.78
N ASP A 201 -14.36 0.88 -4.62
CA ASP A 201 -14.74 2.23 -4.23
C ASP A 201 -15.93 2.22 -3.24
N ALA A 202 -15.75 2.86 -2.08
CA ALA A 202 -16.75 2.95 -1.02
C ALA A 202 -18.01 3.73 -1.43
N ASN A 203 -17.91 4.61 -2.43
CA ASN A 203 -19.03 5.43 -2.89
C ASN A 203 -20.02 4.66 -3.78
N TRP A 204 -19.67 3.44 -4.19
CA TRP A 204 -20.53 2.59 -5.00
C TRP A 204 -21.32 1.63 -4.11
N LYS A 205 -22.58 1.38 -4.48
CA LYS A 205 -23.36 0.34 -3.81
C LYS A 205 -22.69 -1.01 -4.08
N PRO A 206 -22.47 -1.86 -3.06
CA PRO A 206 -21.88 -3.18 -3.26
C PRO A 206 -22.65 -3.97 -4.33
N GLU A 207 -21.92 -4.36 -5.38
CA GLU A 207 -22.39 -5.20 -6.47
C GLU A 207 -21.65 -6.54 -6.45
N PRO A 208 -22.22 -7.61 -7.04
CA PRO A 208 -21.54 -8.89 -7.12
C PRO A 208 -20.14 -8.82 -7.76
N LEU A 209 -19.09 -9.08 -6.99
CA LEU A 209 -17.70 -9.21 -7.46
C LEU A 209 -17.42 -10.61 -8.04
N ALA A 210 -18.31 -11.57 -7.76
CA ALA A 210 -18.23 -12.94 -8.23
C ALA A 210 -18.58 -13.12 -9.72
N SER A 211 -18.77 -12.06 -10.50
CA SER A 211 -19.10 -12.21 -11.92
C SER A 211 -17.95 -12.92 -12.64
N ALA A 212 -18.24 -14.13 -13.09
CA ALA A 212 -17.32 -14.94 -13.87
C ALA A 212 -16.97 -14.18 -15.14
N GLY A 213 -15.80 -13.56 -15.17
CA GLY A 213 -15.13 -13.32 -16.43
C GLY A 213 -15.04 -14.66 -17.16
N SER A 214 -15.28 -14.69 -18.47
CA SER A 214 -15.32 -15.89 -19.31
C SER A 214 -13.98 -16.64 -19.43
N GLY A 215 -13.03 -16.40 -18.52
CA GLY A 215 -11.71 -17.04 -18.46
C GLY A 215 -10.78 -16.72 -19.64
N GLY A 216 -11.22 -15.89 -20.59
CA GLY A 216 -10.51 -15.64 -21.85
C GLY A 216 -10.12 -14.18 -22.09
N ASP A 217 -10.77 -13.21 -21.44
CA ASP A 217 -10.52 -11.79 -21.69
C ASP A 217 -9.61 -11.20 -20.61
N LEU A 218 -8.32 -11.04 -20.92
CA LEU A 218 -7.31 -10.34 -20.09
C LEU A 218 -7.65 -8.86 -19.82
N THR A 219 -8.82 -8.39 -20.28
CA THR A 219 -9.28 -7.01 -20.25
C THR A 219 -10.61 -6.81 -19.51
N TYR A 220 -11.24 -7.88 -18.99
CA TYR A 220 -12.55 -7.74 -18.34
C TYR A 220 -12.43 -6.90 -17.07
N SER A 221 -13.03 -5.71 -17.10
CA SER A 221 -13.09 -4.81 -15.96
C SER A 221 -14.49 -4.82 -15.38
N LEU A 222 -14.61 -5.13 -14.09
CA LEU A 222 -15.88 -5.04 -13.37
C LEU A 222 -16.50 -3.64 -13.54
N PRO A 223 -17.83 -3.47 -13.52
CA PRO A 223 -18.44 -2.13 -13.54
C PRO A 223 -18.04 -1.29 -12.32
N VAL A 224 -17.55 -1.95 -11.26
CA VAL A 224 -17.07 -1.37 -10.02
C VAL A 224 -15.64 -0.83 -10.19
N HIS A 225 -15.43 0.38 -9.70
CA HIS A 225 -14.11 1.01 -9.71
C HIS A 225 -13.30 0.61 -8.49
N GLU A 226 -11.98 0.64 -8.67
CA GLU A 226 -11.05 0.59 -7.55
C GLU A 226 -11.16 1.90 -6.75
N MET A 227 -11.04 1.80 -5.42
CA MET A 227 -10.93 2.99 -4.59
C MET A 227 -9.64 3.72 -4.91
N LEU A 228 -9.67 5.04 -4.82
CA LEU A 228 -8.46 5.83 -4.97
C LEU A 228 -7.72 5.82 -3.62
N ALA A 229 -6.39 5.81 -3.63
CA ALA A 229 -5.60 5.86 -2.40
C ALA A 229 -5.98 7.05 -1.50
N VAL A 230 -6.28 8.19 -2.12
CA VAL A 230 -6.75 9.41 -1.45
C VAL A 230 -8.03 9.16 -0.63
N ASP A 231 -8.90 8.24 -1.04
CA ASP A 231 -10.19 8.00 -0.39
C ASP A 231 -10.05 7.37 0.99
N ALA A 232 -8.92 6.67 1.24
CA ALA A 232 -8.57 6.16 2.56
C ALA A 232 -8.51 7.27 3.62
N GLN A 233 -8.40 8.55 3.22
CA GLN A 233 -8.51 9.70 4.10
C GLN A 233 -9.90 9.87 4.71
N ARG A 234 -10.96 9.55 3.97
CA ARG A 234 -12.35 9.90 4.31
C ARG A 234 -13.20 8.69 4.69
N MET A 235 -12.82 7.48 4.30
CA MET A 235 -13.54 6.24 4.65
C MET A 235 -12.95 5.47 5.85
N ASN A 236 -13.67 4.45 6.32
CA ASN A 236 -13.11 3.40 7.16
C ASN A 236 -12.76 2.20 6.26
N ALA A 237 -11.55 1.67 6.40
CA ALA A 237 -11.10 0.52 5.63
C ALA A 237 -10.53 -0.58 6.55
N GLU A 238 -10.66 -1.81 6.09
CA GLU A 238 -10.10 -3.01 6.69
C GLU A 238 -8.92 -3.53 5.87
N ILE A 239 -8.04 -4.27 6.54
CA ILE A 239 -6.88 -4.93 5.93
C ILE A 239 -7.17 -6.42 5.93
N TYR A 240 -7.19 -7.03 4.75
CA TYR A 240 -7.34 -8.47 4.58
C TYR A 240 -6.04 -9.09 4.10
N ASP A 241 -5.59 -10.13 4.80
CA ASP A 241 -4.48 -10.97 4.34
C ASP A 241 -4.91 -11.76 3.10
N LEU A 242 -4.09 -11.73 2.06
CA LEU A 242 -4.32 -12.50 0.84
C LEU A 242 -3.27 -13.61 0.71
N PRO A 243 -3.59 -14.85 1.12
CA PRO A 243 -2.70 -15.98 0.89
C PRO A 243 -2.39 -16.15 -0.60
N LEU A 244 -1.16 -16.54 -0.94
CA LEU A 244 -0.75 -16.71 -2.34
C LEU A 244 -1.72 -17.62 -3.13
N LYS A 245 -2.19 -18.70 -2.52
CA LYS A 245 -3.18 -19.60 -3.13
C LYS A 245 -4.49 -18.89 -3.51
N LEU A 246 -4.95 -17.95 -2.68
CA LEU A 246 -6.14 -17.15 -2.97
C LEU A 246 -5.85 -16.17 -4.11
N VAL A 247 -4.69 -15.51 -4.08
CA VAL A 247 -4.26 -14.59 -5.15
C VAL A 247 -4.16 -15.31 -6.49
N GLU A 248 -3.68 -16.55 -6.53
CA GLU A 248 -3.50 -17.32 -7.77
C GLU A 248 -4.82 -17.91 -8.31
N ALA A 249 -5.74 -18.29 -7.43
CA ALA A 249 -6.97 -18.98 -7.79
C ALA A 249 -8.18 -18.05 -7.97
N SER A 250 -8.18 -16.86 -7.38
CA SER A 250 -9.33 -15.97 -7.36
C SER A 250 -9.55 -15.29 -8.72
N PRO A 251 -10.74 -15.45 -9.35
CA PRO A 251 -11.10 -14.71 -10.55
C PRO A 251 -11.14 -13.20 -10.32
N PHE A 252 -11.54 -12.75 -9.13
CA PHE A 252 -11.56 -11.32 -8.76
C PHE A 252 -10.16 -10.69 -8.82
N PHE A 253 -9.12 -11.44 -8.47
CA PHE A 253 -7.74 -10.96 -8.49
C PHE A 253 -7.03 -11.14 -9.83
N ASN A 254 -7.57 -11.90 -10.78
CA ASN A 254 -6.85 -12.23 -12.01
C ASN A 254 -7.60 -11.95 -13.31
N ASP A 255 -8.93 -12.08 -13.31
CA ASP A 255 -9.75 -12.06 -14.52
C ASP A 255 -10.73 -10.88 -14.51
N ALA A 256 -11.41 -10.66 -13.38
CA ALA A 256 -12.41 -9.61 -13.21
C ALA A 256 -11.90 -8.51 -12.28
N ARG A 257 -10.86 -7.79 -12.73
CA ARG A 257 -10.26 -6.71 -11.92
C ARG A 257 -11.19 -5.50 -11.87
N LEU A 258 -11.07 -4.76 -10.78
CA LEU A 258 -11.74 -3.46 -10.61
C LEU A 258 -11.30 -2.49 -11.71
N ARG A 259 -12.19 -1.57 -12.09
CA ARG A 259 -11.85 -0.49 -13.03
C ARG A 259 -10.86 0.45 -12.37
N GLN A 260 -9.62 0.39 -12.81
CA GLN A 260 -8.60 1.38 -12.51
C GLN A 260 -8.53 2.38 -13.67
N GLY A 261 -8.68 3.68 -13.37
CA GLY A 261 -8.63 4.74 -14.38
C GLY A 261 -7.25 4.97 -14.99
N VAL A 262 -6.21 4.34 -14.44
CA VAL A 262 -4.80 4.68 -14.69
C VAL A 262 -3.93 3.47 -15.09
N ALA A 263 -4.44 2.23 -15.05
CA ALA A 263 -3.64 1.04 -15.36
C ALA A 263 -3.14 1.05 -16.83
N LEU A 264 -1.81 1.17 -17.02
CA LEU A 264 -1.18 1.36 -18.32
C LEU A 264 -1.11 0.10 -19.21
N SER A 265 -1.32 -1.10 -18.66
CA SER A 265 -1.22 -2.34 -19.44
C SER A 265 -2.16 -3.45 -18.96
N PRO A 266 -2.92 -4.10 -19.86
CA PRO A 266 -3.68 -5.32 -19.53
C PRO A 266 -2.80 -6.44 -19.00
N ASN A 267 -1.52 -6.49 -19.39
CA ASN A 267 -0.62 -7.58 -19.01
C ASN A 267 -0.22 -7.57 -17.54
N ILE A 268 -0.31 -6.43 -16.84
CA ILE A 268 0.05 -6.36 -15.41
C ILE A 268 -1.15 -6.45 -14.48
N ARG A 269 -2.37 -6.26 -15.00
CA ARG A 269 -3.61 -6.22 -14.23
C ARG A 269 -3.85 -7.39 -13.27
N PRO A 270 -3.54 -8.66 -13.61
CA PRO A 270 -3.68 -9.75 -12.65
C PRO A 270 -2.78 -9.54 -11.43
N LEU A 271 -3.35 -9.59 -10.21
CA LEU A 271 -2.62 -9.36 -8.96
C LEU A 271 -1.38 -10.26 -8.83
N ARG A 272 -1.50 -11.51 -9.28
CA ARG A 272 -0.38 -12.47 -9.28
C ARG A 272 0.85 -11.98 -10.06
N ARG A 273 0.67 -11.13 -11.08
CA ARG A 273 1.75 -10.60 -11.93
C ARG A 273 2.50 -9.43 -11.28
N TYR A 274 1.88 -8.71 -10.35
CA TYR A 274 2.53 -7.60 -9.64
C TYR A 274 3.78 -8.03 -8.87
N ARG A 275 3.80 -9.24 -8.31
CA ARG A 275 5.02 -9.73 -7.63
C ARG A 275 6.20 -9.83 -8.57
N THR A 276 5.99 -10.40 -9.76
CA THR A 276 7.04 -10.51 -10.78
C THR A 276 7.51 -9.13 -11.21
N PHE A 277 6.59 -8.20 -11.45
CA PHE A 277 6.93 -6.83 -11.83
C PHE A 277 7.66 -6.07 -10.72
N LEU A 278 7.14 -6.09 -9.49
CA LEU A 278 7.72 -5.34 -8.39
C LEU A 278 9.10 -5.89 -8.04
N LEU A 279 9.27 -7.22 -8.02
CA LEU A 279 10.59 -7.80 -7.80
C LEU A 279 11.55 -7.51 -8.95
N SER A 280 11.08 -7.49 -10.20
CA SER A 280 11.94 -7.10 -11.32
C SER A 280 12.33 -5.62 -11.22
N LEU A 281 11.39 -4.72 -10.94
CA LEU A 281 11.66 -3.29 -10.71
C LEU A 281 12.67 -3.10 -9.57
N LEU A 282 12.44 -3.71 -8.41
CA LEU A 282 13.34 -3.63 -7.26
C LEU A 282 14.72 -4.22 -7.53
N TRP A 283 14.81 -5.28 -8.33
CA TRP A 283 16.09 -5.87 -8.73
C TRP A 283 16.96 -4.86 -9.48
N HIS A 284 16.35 -4.09 -10.39
CA HIS A 284 17.02 -3.03 -11.15
C HIS A 284 17.29 -1.81 -10.27
N GLU A 285 16.31 -1.36 -9.49
CA GLU A 285 16.44 -0.23 -8.56
C GLU A 285 17.55 -0.45 -7.53
N LEU A 286 17.90 -1.69 -7.17
CA LEU A 286 19.01 -2.00 -6.26
C LEU A 286 20.39 -2.09 -6.96
N ARG A 287 20.44 -2.07 -8.30
CA ARG A 287 21.68 -2.27 -9.08
C ARG A 287 22.05 -1.09 -9.98
N GLY A 288 21.07 -0.46 -10.59
CA GLY A 288 21.24 0.72 -11.42
C GLY A 288 20.63 1.95 -10.78
N GLU A 289 21.17 3.10 -11.12
CA GLU A 289 20.44 4.36 -11.04
C GLU A 289 19.50 4.45 -12.26
N ASN A 290 18.41 5.19 -12.12
CA ASN A 290 17.43 5.46 -13.17
C ASN A 290 16.68 4.24 -13.72
N ALA A 291 16.48 3.20 -12.90
CA ALA A 291 15.79 1.99 -13.35
C ALA A 291 14.32 2.26 -13.67
N ALA A 292 13.63 3.05 -12.86
CA ALA A 292 12.27 3.50 -13.15
C ALA A 292 12.15 4.27 -14.46
N GLU A 293 13.05 5.22 -14.77
CA GLU A 293 13.08 5.93 -16.06
C GLU A 293 13.22 4.96 -17.23
N ALA A 294 14.14 4.00 -17.13
CA ALA A 294 14.37 3.02 -18.19
C ALA A 294 13.14 2.11 -18.40
N VAL A 295 12.49 1.68 -17.31
CA VAL A 295 11.25 0.89 -17.36
C VAL A 295 10.14 1.68 -18.03
N THR A 296 9.96 2.95 -17.67
CA THR A 296 8.95 3.82 -18.28
C THR A 296 9.23 4.03 -19.78
N ALA A 297 10.49 4.31 -20.16
CA ALA A 297 10.87 4.53 -21.55
C ALA A 297 10.72 3.27 -22.43
N SER A 298 10.90 2.07 -21.84
CA SER A 298 10.86 0.78 -22.55
C SER A 298 9.65 -0.06 -22.13
N TRP A 299 8.56 0.58 -21.73
CA TRP A 299 7.42 -0.07 -21.06
C TRP A 299 6.92 -1.32 -21.78
N TRP A 300 6.66 -1.22 -23.08
CA TRP A 300 6.09 -2.32 -23.87
C TRP A 300 7.05 -3.50 -24.01
N ASP A 301 8.32 -3.24 -24.37
CA ASP A 301 9.35 -4.26 -24.50
C ASP A 301 9.62 -4.94 -23.15
N TYR A 302 9.62 -4.16 -22.06
CA TYR A 302 9.79 -4.69 -20.72
C TYR A 302 8.60 -5.54 -20.26
N MET A 303 7.36 -5.14 -20.58
CA MET A 303 6.17 -5.95 -20.29
C MET A 303 6.16 -7.25 -21.11
N GLU A 304 6.55 -7.22 -22.38
CA GLU A 304 6.69 -8.43 -23.21
C GLU A 304 7.80 -9.34 -22.68
N TYR A 305 8.94 -8.77 -22.27
CA TYR A 305 10.01 -9.50 -21.61
C TYR A 305 9.53 -10.20 -20.32
N LEU A 306 8.71 -9.54 -19.50
CA LEU A 306 8.21 -10.11 -18.25
C LEU A 306 7.07 -11.13 -18.44
N PHE A 307 6.12 -10.85 -19.34
CA PHE A 307 4.81 -11.51 -19.40
C PHE A 307 4.37 -12.01 -20.79
N GLY A 308 5.16 -11.72 -21.82
CA GLY A 308 4.88 -12.06 -23.21
C GLY A 308 4.83 -13.54 -23.56
N SER A 309 4.49 -13.85 -24.81
CA SER A 309 4.46 -15.25 -25.29
C SER A 309 5.84 -15.90 -25.34
N GLY A 310 6.88 -15.07 -25.53
CA GLY A 310 8.30 -15.43 -25.47
C GLY A 310 8.87 -15.69 -24.07
N VAL A 311 8.04 -15.56 -23.01
CA VAL A 311 8.39 -15.86 -21.61
C VAL A 311 9.02 -17.23 -21.39
N ARG A 312 8.87 -18.16 -22.32
CA ARG A 312 9.54 -19.47 -22.24
C ARG A 312 11.05 -19.41 -22.50
N SER A 313 11.55 -18.36 -23.14
CA SER A 313 12.99 -18.13 -23.29
C SER A 313 13.54 -17.46 -22.03
N ASN A 314 13.97 -18.31 -21.09
CA ASN A 314 14.71 -17.90 -19.90
C ASN A 314 16.01 -17.12 -20.22
N ASP A 315 16.44 -17.16 -21.49
CA ASP A 315 17.68 -16.57 -22.01
C ASP A 315 17.46 -15.24 -22.74
N ALA A 316 16.21 -14.76 -22.81
CA ALA A 316 15.95 -13.42 -23.29
C ALA A 316 16.74 -12.39 -22.47
N LYS A 317 17.47 -11.51 -23.16
CA LYS A 317 18.19 -10.38 -22.54
C LYS A 317 17.20 -9.29 -22.13
N CYS A 318 17.46 -8.66 -20.99
CA CYS A 318 16.65 -7.55 -20.51
C CYS A 318 16.74 -6.34 -21.48
N PRO A 319 15.60 -5.77 -21.91
CA PRO A 319 15.60 -4.66 -22.86
C PRO A 319 16.13 -3.35 -22.26
N LEU A 320 16.19 -3.23 -20.92
CA LEU A 320 16.60 -2.00 -20.25
C LEU A 320 18.11 -1.70 -20.39
N MET A 321 18.93 -2.74 -20.57
CA MET A 321 20.39 -2.66 -20.76
C MET A 321 21.11 -1.70 -19.79
N LEU A 322 20.64 -1.63 -18.54
CA LEU A 322 21.19 -0.73 -17.52
C LEU A 322 22.63 -1.12 -17.18
N ARG A 323 23.52 -0.13 -17.11
CA ARG A 323 24.96 -0.34 -16.80
C ARG A 323 25.18 -1.09 -15.48
N GLY A 324 24.34 -0.82 -14.48
CA GLY A 324 24.40 -1.48 -13.16
C GLY A 324 24.05 -2.97 -13.20
N CYS A 325 23.55 -3.49 -14.31
CA CYS A 325 23.11 -4.87 -14.48
C CYS A 325 24.13 -5.76 -15.20
N GLY A 326 25.36 -5.27 -15.40
CA GLY A 326 26.46 -5.97 -16.06
C GLY A 326 26.73 -5.46 -17.48
N ALA A 327 27.97 -5.59 -17.96
CA ALA A 327 28.40 -5.08 -19.27
C ALA A 327 27.64 -5.72 -20.45
N ASP A 328 27.29 -7.01 -20.32
CA ASP A 328 26.54 -7.77 -21.33
C ASP A 328 25.02 -7.78 -21.09
N GLY A 329 24.57 -7.02 -20.09
CA GLY A 329 23.22 -7.08 -19.53
C GLY A 329 23.00 -8.31 -18.65
N HIS A 330 21.72 -8.64 -18.42
CA HIS A 330 21.32 -9.85 -17.73
C HIS A 330 20.17 -10.53 -18.47
N THR A 331 20.00 -11.82 -18.19
CA THR A 331 18.89 -12.63 -18.65
C THR A 331 17.70 -12.52 -17.71
N ARG A 332 16.53 -12.93 -18.22
CA ARG A 332 15.33 -13.11 -17.39
C ARG A 332 15.54 -14.11 -16.28
N ARG A 333 16.24 -15.22 -16.56
CA ARG A 333 16.52 -16.26 -15.57
C ARG A 333 17.33 -15.76 -14.40
N GLU A 334 18.34 -14.93 -14.63
CA GLU A 334 19.16 -14.35 -13.55
C GLU A 334 18.32 -13.46 -12.64
N MET A 335 17.49 -12.60 -13.23
CA MET A 335 16.59 -11.72 -12.48
C MET A 335 15.55 -12.51 -11.70
N MET A 336 14.87 -13.49 -12.33
CA MET A 336 13.82 -14.28 -11.68
C MET A 336 14.35 -15.23 -10.58
N ARG A 337 15.65 -15.53 -10.59
CA ARG A 337 16.31 -16.32 -9.53
C ARG A 337 16.75 -15.48 -8.33
N TRP A 338 16.69 -14.15 -8.44
CA TRP A 338 16.99 -13.29 -7.30
C TRP A 338 16.01 -13.56 -6.16
N LYS A 339 16.58 -13.77 -4.97
CA LYS A 339 15.83 -13.86 -3.73
C LYS A 339 16.05 -12.57 -2.96
N PRO A 340 15.02 -11.74 -2.77
CA PRO A 340 15.14 -10.57 -1.90
C PRO A 340 15.45 -11.00 -0.45
N MET A 341 16.04 -10.10 0.33
CA MET A 341 16.31 -10.33 1.76
C MET A 341 15.07 -10.18 2.65
N PHE A 342 13.92 -9.87 2.05
CA PHE A 342 12.63 -9.69 2.70
C PHE A 342 11.60 -10.66 2.14
N GLU A 343 10.58 -10.95 2.96
CA GLU A 343 9.42 -11.71 2.55
C GLU A 343 8.48 -10.84 1.70
N VAL A 344 7.78 -11.46 0.75
CA VAL A 344 6.76 -10.80 -0.06
C VAL A 344 5.41 -11.41 0.23
N ASN A 345 4.44 -10.59 0.62
CA ASN A 345 3.06 -11.00 0.84
C ASN A 345 2.08 -10.05 0.14
N TYR A 346 0.80 -10.36 0.25
CA TYR A 346 -0.28 -9.60 -0.37
C TYR A 346 -1.32 -9.23 0.68
N LYS A 347 -1.82 -8.00 0.60
CA LYS A 347 -2.94 -7.55 1.41
C LYS A 347 -3.91 -6.76 0.54
N LEU A 348 -5.18 -6.80 0.93
CA LEU A 348 -6.21 -5.94 0.39
C LEU A 348 -6.56 -4.88 1.43
N LEU A 349 -6.44 -3.61 1.09
CA LEU A 349 -7.15 -2.56 1.81
C LEU A 349 -8.53 -2.46 1.16
N ALA A 350 -9.64 -2.51 1.91
CA ALA A 350 -10.96 -2.32 1.33
C ALA A 350 -11.92 -1.65 2.31
N ALA A 351 -12.88 -0.90 1.77
CA ALA A 351 -13.89 -0.21 2.59
C ALA A 351 -14.78 -1.24 3.32
N VAL A 352 -15.17 -0.92 4.56
CA VAL A 352 -15.94 -1.81 5.43
C VAL A 352 -17.29 -2.21 4.83
N GLU A 353 -17.86 -1.36 3.97
CA GLU A 353 -19.13 -1.57 3.26
C GLU A 353 -19.08 -2.79 2.31
N TRP A 354 -17.88 -3.19 1.87
CA TRP A 354 -17.70 -4.33 0.97
C TRP A 354 -17.45 -5.65 1.70
N ARG A 355 -17.40 -5.66 3.04
CA ARG A 355 -17.06 -6.85 3.84
C ARG A 355 -17.90 -8.07 3.48
N ALA A 356 -19.23 -7.95 3.43
CA ALA A 356 -20.13 -9.07 3.14
C ALA A 356 -19.87 -9.70 1.75
N GLU A 357 -19.52 -8.87 0.77
CA GLU A 357 -19.19 -9.34 -0.57
C GLU A 357 -17.81 -10.00 -0.61
N LEU A 358 -16.83 -9.44 0.11
CA LEU A 358 -15.51 -10.03 0.26
C LEU A 358 -15.57 -11.39 0.99
N GLU A 359 -16.46 -11.55 1.97
CA GLU A 359 -16.73 -12.84 2.61
C GLU A 359 -17.30 -13.85 1.59
N ARG A 360 -18.26 -13.41 0.76
CA ARG A 360 -18.89 -14.26 -0.26
C ARG A 360 -17.90 -14.81 -1.28
N ILE A 361 -16.88 -14.02 -1.66
CA ILE A 361 -15.82 -14.46 -2.58
C ILE A 361 -14.61 -15.09 -1.87
N GLY A 362 -14.68 -15.32 -0.56
CA GLY A 362 -13.64 -16.00 0.22
C GLY A 362 -12.39 -15.16 0.50
N VAL A 363 -12.47 -13.84 0.40
CA VAL A 363 -11.40 -12.90 0.74
C VAL A 363 -11.42 -12.57 2.24
N ALA A 364 -12.60 -12.25 2.78
CA ALA A 364 -12.79 -12.02 4.20
C ALA A 364 -13.26 -13.31 4.90
N LYS A 365 -12.96 -13.44 6.20
CA LYS A 365 -13.45 -14.53 7.04
C LYS A 365 -14.68 -14.06 7.80
N SER A 366 -15.73 -14.88 7.80
CA SER A 366 -16.96 -14.68 8.57
C SER A 366 -16.76 -14.80 10.08
#